data_AF-A0A538P3J1-F1
#
_entry.id   AF-A0A538P3J1-F1
#
_cell.length_a   1.000
_cell.length_b   1.000
_cell.length_c   1.000
_cell.angle_alpha   90.00
_cell.angle_beta   90.00
_cell.angle_gamma   90.00
#
_symmetry.space_group_name_H-M   'P 1'
#
loop_
_entity.id
_entity.type
_entity.pdbx_description
1 polymer ?
#
loop_
_entity_poly.entity_id
_entity_poly.type
_entity_poly.pdbx_seq_one_letter_code
_entity_poly.pdbx_strand_id
1 'polypeptide(L)'
;MKPEALRRMKSFDGMDERQIESFVRYMEVLQCPQFSHIVRKGEHGDAMYLVLEGEVRALAMVDGKESTLATIPAGEAFGEISLIDQGPRSSDVVANKESVLLKMSSAAFDRLLREAPALAVPFLLGLSRSVVGRVRSLTKRYEDSIRFIRAAQVAR
;
A
#
# COMPACT_ATOMS: atom_id res chain seq x y z
N MET A 1 -9.24 -7.28 17.20
CA MET A 1 -8.99 -6.15 16.28
C MET A 1 -10.07 -5.10 16.51
N LYS A 2 -9.72 -3.80 16.63
CA LYS A 2 -10.70 -2.74 16.92
C LYS A 2 -11.51 -2.41 15.64
N PRO A 3 -12.83 -2.61 15.59
CA PRO A 3 -13.64 -2.43 14.38
C PRO A 3 -13.53 -1.02 13.75
N GLU A 4 -13.35 0.01 14.59
CA GLU A 4 -13.24 1.40 14.14
C GLU A 4 -11.99 1.69 13.30
N ALA A 5 -10.90 0.95 13.48
CA ALA A 5 -9.68 1.14 12.69
C ALA A 5 -9.88 0.64 11.25
N LEU A 6 -10.63 -0.46 11.09
CA LEU A 6 -10.94 -1.04 9.78
C LEU A 6 -11.82 -0.12 8.95
N ARG A 7 -12.85 0.48 9.55
CA ARG A 7 -13.77 1.39 8.83
C ARG A 7 -13.08 2.63 8.24
N ARG A 8 -11.91 3.01 8.77
CA ARG A 8 -11.13 4.15 8.26
C ARG A 8 -10.24 3.79 7.07
N MET A 9 -10.14 2.50 6.73
CA MET A 9 -9.33 2.05 5.60
C MET A 9 -9.97 2.45 4.28
N LYS A 10 -9.22 3.16 3.45
CA LYS A 10 -9.70 3.62 2.13
C LYS A 10 -10.14 2.47 1.22
N SER A 11 -9.48 1.31 1.35
CA SER A 11 -9.81 0.12 0.56
C SER A 11 -11.15 -0.53 0.93
N PHE A 12 -11.75 -0.18 2.07
CA PHE A 12 -13.07 -0.64 2.51
C PHE A 12 -14.19 0.38 2.28
N ASP A 13 -13.90 1.45 1.53
CA ASP A 13 -14.93 2.41 1.13
C ASP A 13 -16.05 1.72 0.33
N GLY A 14 -17.29 1.87 0.80
CA GLY A 14 -18.47 1.20 0.25
C GLY A 14 -18.72 -0.23 0.75
N MET A 15 -17.98 -0.71 1.76
CA MET A 15 -18.26 -1.97 2.46
C MET A 15 -18.94 -1.71 3.81
N ASP A 16 -19.97 -2.49 4.12
CA ASP A 16 -20.58 -2.49 5.45
C ASP A 16 -19.73 -3.27 6.47
N GLU A 17 -20.11 -3.18 7.75
CA GLU A 17 -19.37 -3.84 8.84
C GLU A 17 -19.32 -5.37 8.70
N ARG A 18 -20.40 -6.00 8.24
CA ARG A 18 -20.45 -7.47 8.06
C ARG A 18 -19.56 -7.90 6.91
N GLN A 19 -19.50 -7.10 5.85
CA GLN A 19 -18.59 -7.31 4.72
C GLN A 19 -17.15 -7.16 5.16
N ILE A 20 -16.80 -6.13 5.94
CA ILE A 20 -15.45 -5.93 6.49
C ILE A 20 -15.06 -7.10 7.41
N GLU A 21 -15.92 -7.49 8.35
CA GLU A 21 -15.69 -8.64 9.23
C GLU A 21 -15.49 -9.95 8.46
N SER A 22 -16.20 -10.11 7.35
CA SER A 22 -16.03 -11.27 6.46
C SER A 22 -14.73 -11.20 5.67
N PHE A 23 -14.38 -10.02 5.18
CA PHE A 23 -13.17 -9.79 4.40
C PHE A 23 -11.91 -10.04 5.23
N VAL A 24 -11.88 -9.59 6.48
CA VAL A 24 -10.69 -9.75 7.34
C VAL A 24 -10.35 -11.21 7.64
N ARG A 25 -11.26 -12.16 7.41
CA ARG A 25 -10.98 -13.61 7.48
C ARG A 25 -10.03 -14.09 6.39
N TYR A 26 -9.82 -13.31 5.33
CA TYR A 26 -8.82 -13.57 4.31
C TYR A 26 -7.45 -12.96 4.66
N MET A 27 -7.33 -12.24 5.78
CA MET A 27 -6.14 -11.50 6.19
C MET A 27 -5.39 -12.21 7.32
N GLU A 28 -4.07 -11.99 7.35
CA GLU A 28 -3.21 -12.33 8.48
C GLU A 28 -2.73 -11.05 9.16
N VAL A 29 -2.62 -11.06 10.50
CA VAL A 29 -2.07 -9.92 11.24
C VAL A 29 -0.55 -10.06 11.30
N LEU A 30 0.17 -8.99 10.94
CA LEU A 30 1.62 -8.92 11.01
C LEU A 30 2.05 -7.77 11.92
N GLN A 31 2.82 -8.08 12.96
CA GLN A 31 3.47 -7.08 13.80
C GLN A 31 4.83 -6.72 13.23
N CYS A 32 5.08 -5.43 13.06
CA CYS A 32 6.29 -4.89 12.45
C CYS A 32 6.99 -3.95 13.45
N PRO A 33 8.12 -4.36 14.05
CA PRO A 33 8.94 -3.46 14.84
C PRO A 33 9.40 -2.24 14.05
N GLN A 34 9.68 -1.14 14.73
CA GLN A 34 10.29 0.02 14.09
C GLN A 34 11.56 -0.37 13.31
N PHE A 35 11.71 0.19 12.11
CA PHE A 35 12.80 -0.06 11.16
C PHE A 35 12.88 -1.47 10.58
N SER A 36 11.90 -2.34 10.84
CA SER A 36 11.82 -3.63 10.16
C SER A 36 11.51 -3.45 8.66
N HIS A 37 12.19 -4.24 7.82
CA HIS A 37 11.88 -4.36 6.40
C HIS A 37 10.68 -5.27 6.20
N ILE A 38 9.67 -4.76 5.51
CA ILE A 38 8.42 -5.48 5.23
C ILE A 38 8.42 -6.00 3.78
N VAL A 39 8.95 -5.19 2.87
CA VAL A 39 9.07 -5.49 1.45
C VAL A 39 10.46 -5.08 0.99
N ARG A 40 11.11 -5.89 0.16
CA ARG A 40 12.36 -5.51 -0.51
C ARG A 40 12.14 -5.34 -2.00
N LYS A 41 12.73 -4.29 -2.56
CA LYS A 41 12.65 -4.01 -3.99
C LYS A 41 13.24 -5.17 -4.80
N GLY A 42 12.61 -5.52 -5.92
CA GLY A 42 13.09 -6.55 -6.84
C GLY A 42 12.72 -7.99 -6.46
N GLU A 43 12.32 -8.25 -5.21
CA GLU A 43 11.80 -9.57 -4.82
C GLU A 43 10.46 -9.85 -5.51
N HIS A 44 10.09 -11.12 -5.65
CA HIS A 44 8.75 -11.49 -6.10
C HIS A 44 7.72 -11.05 -5.06
N GLY A 45 6.66 -10.38 -5.50
CA GLY A 45 5.63 -9.88 -4.60
C GLY A 45 4.38 -10.73 -4.56
N ASP A 46 4.27 -11.58 -3.54
CA ASP A 46 3.18 -12.56 -3.36
C ASP A 46 2.08 -12.10 -2.40
N ALA A 47 2.06 -10.80 -2.03
CA ALA A 47 1.15 -10.28 -1.03
C ALA A 47 0.93 -8.77 -1.14
N MET A 48 -0.19 -8.28 -0.61
CA MET A 48 -0.41 -6.86 -0.28
C MET A 48 -0.64 -6.67 1.21
N TYR A 49 -0.58 -5.41 1.64
CA TYR A 49 -0.67 -5.03 3.05
C TYR A 49 -1.61 -3.84 3.24
N LEU A 50 -2.35 -3.83 4.35
CA LEU A 50 -3.10 -2.68 4.85
C LEU A 50 -2.47 -2.26 6.18
N VAL A 51 -2.14 -0.97 6.33
CA VAL A 51 -1.61 -0.44 7.59
C VAL A 51 -2.78 -0.26 8.56
N LEU A 52 -2.88 -1.13 9.56
CA LEU A 52 -3.93 -1.06 10.59
C LEU A 52 -3.58 -0.03 11.66
N GLU A 53 -2.34 -0.08 12.15
CA GLU A 53 -1.78 0.85 13.13
C GLU A 53 -0.32 1.15 12.76
N GLY A 54 0.16 2.33 13.14
CA GLY A 54 1.54 2.73 12.86
C GLY A 54 1.70 3.56 11.58
N GLU A 55 2.88 3.44 10.96
CA GLU A 55 3.26 4.14 9.74
C GLU A 55 4.47 3.43 9.11
N VAL A 56 4.45 3.27 7.79
CA VAL A 56 5.55 2.72 7.01
C VAL A 56 6.00 3.72 5.95
N ARG A 57 7.20 3.57 5.39
CA ARG A 57 7.65 4.36 4.24
C ARG A 57 8.12 3.47 3.11
N ALA A 58 7.77 3.85 1.90
CA ALA A 58 8.38 3.34 0.68
C ALA A 58 9.66 4.13 0.39
N LEU A 59 10.75 3.43 0.08
CA LEU A 59 12.05 4.04 -0.17
C LEU A 59 12.73 3.46 -1.42
N ALA A 60 13.67 4.22 -1.97
CA ALA A 60 14.59 3.78 -3.00
C ALA A 60 16.00 4.26 -2.69
N MET A 61 16.99 3.48 -3.12
CA MET A 61 18.37 3.91 -3.18
C MET A 61 18.61 4.67 -4.47
N VAL A 62 18.98 5.94 -4.36
CA VAL A 62 19.35 6.82 -5.49
C VAL A 62 20.74 7.33 -5.22
N ASP A 63 21.68 7.02 -6.12
CA ASP A 63 23.11 7.39 -5.99
C ASP A 63 23.72 6.99 -4.64
N GLY A 64 23.38 5.79 -4.17
CA GLY A 64 23.86 5.24 -2.90
C GLY A 64 23.22 5.86 -1.65
N LYS A 65 22.23 6.74 -1.79
CA LYS A 65 21.51 7.37 -0.67
C LYS A 65 20.07 6.91 -0.62
N GLU A 66 19.58 6.67 0.59
CA GLU A 66 18.18 6.39 0.83
C GLU A 66 17.34 7.63 0.56
N SER A 67 16.31 7.47 -0.28
CA SER A 67 15.32 8.50 -0.58
C SER A 67 13.93 7.97 -0.27
N THR A 68 13.19 8.69 0.57
CA THR A 68 11.78 8.36 0.84
C THR A 68 10.93 8.73 -0.37
N LEU A 69 10.23 7.75 -0.94
CA LEU A 69 9.31 7.94 -2.05
C LEU A 69 7.91 8.35 -1.58
N ALA A 70 7.46 7.74 -0.47
CA ALA A 70 6.17 8.00 0.14
C ALA A 70 6.16 7.54 1.60
N THR A 71 5.45 8.28 2.44
CA THR A 71 5.03 7.83 3.77
C THR A 71 3.60 7.30 3.67
N ILE A 72 3.34 6.14 4.27
CA ILE A 72 2.09 5.40 4.17
C ILE A 72 1.54 5.21 5.60
N PRO A 73 0.54 6.02 6.00
CA PRO A 73 -0.01 5.99 7.35
C PRO A 73 -1.04 4.86 7.52
N ALA A 74 -1.48 4.66 8.76
CA ALA A 74 -2.64 3.84 9.07
C ALA A 74 -3.88 4.22 8.22
N GLY A 75 -4.62 3.21 7.76
CA GLY A 75 -5.77 3.36 6.86
C GLY A 75 -5.43 3.23 5.37
N GLU A 76 -4.15 3.11 5.00
CA GLU A 76 -3.71 2.96 3.61
C GLU A 76 -3.19 1.55 3.30
N ALA A 77 -3.27 1.19 2.01
CA ALA A 77 -2.75 -0.05 1.46
C ALA A 77 -1.39 0.17 0.78
N PHE A 78 -0.57 -0.88 0.69
CA PHE A 78 0.61 -0.94 -0.16
C PHE A 78 0.91 -2.36 -0.64
N GLY A 79 1.81 -2.49 -1.63
CA GLY A 79 2.19 -3.78 -2.19
C GLY A 79 1.15 -4.36 -3.16
N GLU A 80 0.09 -3.62 -3.48
CA GLU A 80 -0.98 -4.07 -4.37
C GLU A 80 -0.54 -4.25 -5.82
N ILE A 81 0.49 -3.52 -6.27
CA ILE A 81 0.96 -3.60 -7.65
C ILE A 81 1.41 -5.04 -7.96
N SER A 82 2.37 -5.55 -7.19
CA SER A 82 2.89 -6.92 -7.38
C SER A 82 1.86 -8.00 -7.13
N LEU A 83 0.88 -7.76 -6.23
CA LEU A 83 -0.23 -8.70 -6.06
C LEU A 83 -1.09 -8.80 -7.34
N ILE A 84 -1.27 -7.70 -8.05
CA ILE A 84 -2.14 -7.63 -9.24
C ILE A 84 -1.39 -8.09 -10.49
N ASP A 85 -0.17 -7.60 -10.73
CA ASP A 85 0.59 -7.85 -11.96
C ASP A 85 1.56 -9.04 -11.86
N GLN A 86 1.73 -9.61 -10.65
CA GLN A 86 2.67 -10.71 -10.35
C GLN A 86 4.14 -10.35 -10.68
N GLY A 87 4.44 -9.07 -10.80
CA GLY A 87 5.77 -8.53 -11.06
C GLY A 87 6.62 -8.37 -9.79
N PRO A 88 7.89 -7.97 -9.95
CA PRO A 88 8.76 -7.70 -8.82
C PRO A 88 8.28 -6.48 -8.01
N ARG A 89 8.68 -6.42 -6.74
CA ARG A 89 8.43 -5.27 -5.87
C ARG A 89 9.06 -4.00 -6.42
N SER A 90 8.28 -2.94 -6.55
CA SER A 90 8.71 -1.66 -7.16
C SER A 90 9.63 -0.82 -6.26
N SER A 91 9.53 -1.00 -4.94
CA SER A 91 10.32 -0.28 -3.94
C SER A 91 10.47 -1.12 -2.67
N ASP A 92 11.43 -0.74 -1.83
CA ASP A 92 11.49 -1.22 -0.45
C ASP A 92 10.39 -0.57 0.38
N VAL A 93 9.94 -1.26 1.42
CA VAL A 93 9.03 -0.70 2.43
C VAL A 93 9.54 -1.08 3.82
N VAL A 94 9.69 -0.07 4.69
CA VAL A 94 10.16 -0.22 6.06
C VAL A 94 9.21 0.44 7.04
N ALA A 95 9.11 -0.09 8.26
CA ALA A 95 8.32 0.52 9.31
C ALA A 95 9.02 1.77 9.87
N ASN A 96 8.33 2.92 9.90
CA ASN A 96 8.87 4.15 10.51
C ASN A 96 8.77 4.11 12.05
N LYS A 97 7.79 3.37 12.56
CA LYS A 97 7.51 3.11 13.98
C LYS A 97 6.87 1.73 14.12
N GLU A 98 6.71 1.25 15.35
CA GLU A 98 5.96 0.02 15.61
C GLU A 98 4.60 0.07 14.90
N SER A 99 4.33 -0.93 14.08
CA SER A 99 3.19 -0.96 13.16
C SER A 99 2.52 -2.32 13.18
N VAL A 100 1.21 -2.32 12.96
CA VAL A 100 0.41 -3.53 12.78
C VAL A 100 -0.17 -3.49 11.37
N LEU A 101 0.05 -4.55 10.62
CA LEU A 101 -0.41 -4.67 9.24
C LEU A 101 -1.41 -5.82 9.12
N LEU A 102 -2.34 -5.70 8.18
CA LEU A 102 -3.09 -6.82 7.64
C LEU A 102 -2.45 -7.25 6.33
N LYS A 103 -2.02 -8.51 6.23
CA LYS A 103 -1.43 -9.09 5.04
C LYS A 103 -2.46 -9.94 4.31
N MET A 104 -2.55 -9.77 3.00
CA MET A 104 -3.27 -10.67 2.10
C MET A 104 -2.25 -11.33 1.16
N SER A 105 -2.16 -12.66 1.17
CA SER A 105 -1.37 -13.39 0.16
C SER A 105 -2.11 -13.46 -1.18
N SER A 106 -1.38 -13.70 -2.27
CA SER A 106 -1.93 -13.98 -3.60
C SER A 106 -2.93 -15.13 -3.56
N ALA A 107 -2.60 -16.22 -2.86
CA ALA A 107 -3.50 -17.35 -2.68
C ALA A 107 -4.81 -16.97 -1.95
N ALA A 108 -4.73 -16.12 -0.93
CA ALA A 108 -5.92 -15.63 -0.21
C ALA A 108 -6.75 -14.67 -1.07
N PHE A 109 -6.09 -13.82 -1.86
CA PHE A 109 -6.75 -12.93 -2.82
C PHE A 109 -7.50 -13.72 -3.90
N ASP A 110 -6.85 -14.71 -4.50
CA ASP A 110 -7.46 -15.61 -5.48
C ASP A 110 -8.67 -16.35 -4.90
N ARG A 111 -8.56 -16.79 -3.63
CA ARG A 111 -9.66 -17.42 -2.92
C ARG A 111 -10.81 -16.44 -2.69
N LEU A 112 -10.54 -15.21 -2.27
CA LEU A 112 -11.53 -14.15 -2.10
C LEU A 112 -12.29 -13.90 -3.42
N LEU A 113 -11.58 -13.80 -4.54
CA LEU A 113 -12.18 -13.57 -5.86
C LEU A 113 -13.11 -14.70 -6.28
N ARG A 114 -12.78 -15.97 -5.96
CA ARG A 114 -13.59 -17.14 -6.30
C ARG A 114 -14.78 -17.34 -5.37
N GLU A 115 -14.54 -17.25 -4.06
CA GLU A 115 -15.51 -17.68 -3.04
C GLU A 115 -16.44 -16.55 -2.58
N ALA A 116 -15.96 -15.30 -2.59
CA ALA A 116 -16.74 -14.16 -2.12
C ALA A 116 -16.65 -12.92 -3.04
N PRO A 117 -17.11 -13.00 -4.30
CA PRO A 117 -17.14 -11.86 -5.21
C PRO A 117 -17.85 -10.61 -4.65
N ALA A 118 -18.90 -10.81 -3.84
CA ALA A 118 -19.63 -9.72 -3.20
C ALA A 118 -18.80 -8.91 -2.18
N LEU A 119 -17.70 -9.49 -1.68
CA LEU A 119 -16.71 -8.79 -0.85
C LEU A 119 -15.57 -8.23 -1.72
N ALA A 120 -15.16 -8.99 -2.74
CA ALA A 120 -14.04 -8.63 -3.60
C ALA A 120 -14.32 -7.37 -4.44
N VAL A 121 -15.51 -7.27 -5.04
CA VAL A 121 -15.87 -6.14 -5.91
C VAL A 121 -15.76 -4.77 -5.22
N PRO A 122 -16.42 -4.52 -4.07
CA PRO A 122 -16.30 -3.22 -3.41
C PRO A 122 -14.87 -2.95 -2.92
N PHE A 123 -14.15 -3.98 -2.43
CA PHE A 123 -12.75 -3.84 -2.04
C PHE A 123 -11.86 -3.42 -3.21
N LEU A 124 -12.00 -4.06 -4.38
CA LEU A 124 -11.23 -3.73 -5.58
C LEU A 124 -11.52 -2.30 -6.06
N LEU A 125 -12.77 -1.84 -5.96
CA LEU A 125 -13.12 -0.45 -6.26
C LEU A 125 -12.46 0.53 -5.29
N GLY A 126 -12.49 0.25 -3.98
CA GLY A 126 -11.81 1.05 -2.96
C GLY A 126 -10.29 1.09 -3.17
N LEU A 127 -9.68 -0.07 -3.42
CA LEU A 127 -8.26 -0.19 -3.73
C LEU A 127 -7.89 0.59 -5.01
N SER A 128 -8.68 0.46 -6.06
CA SER A 128 -8.49 1.18 -7.33
C SER A 128 -8.52 2.70 -7.13
N ARG A 129 -9.47 3.21 -6.32
CA ARG A 129 -9.53 4.65 -5.98
C ARG A 129 -8.27 5.11 -5.25
N SER A 130 -7.76 4.30 -4.32
CA SER A 130 -6.50 4.58 -3.63
C SER A 130 -5.32 4.66 -4.59
N VAL A 131 -5.17 3.68 -5.50
CA VAL A 131 -4.12 3.66 -6.53
C VAL A 131 -4.23 4.87 -7.45
N VAL A 132 -5.42 5.20 -7.93
CA VAL A 132 -5.66 6.40 -8.77
C VAL A 132 -5.24 7.68 -8.05
N GLY A 133 -5.55 7.81 -6.76
CA GLY A 133 -5.10 8.94 -5.94
C GLY A 133 -3.58 9.05 -5.85
N ARG A 134 -2.88 7.91 -5.70
CA ARG A 134 -1.41 7.85 -5.68
C ARG A 134 -0.80 8.18 -7.04
N VAL A 135 -1.35 7.68 -8.14
CA VAL A 135 -0.89 7.99 -9.51
C VAL A 135 -1.02 9.49 -9.82
N ARG A 136 -2.16 10.11 -9.47
CA ARG A 136 -2.37 11.56 -9.62
C ARG A 136 -1.34 12.36 -8.81
N SER A 137 -1.11 11.96 -7.56
CA SER A 137 -0.12 12.59 -6.69
C SER A 137 1.31 12.46 -7.22
N LEU A 138 1.67 11.29 -7.76
CA LEU A 138 2.97 11.05 -8.38
C LEU A 138 3.16 11.91 -9.63
N THR A 139 2.14 11.97 -10.50
CA THR A 139 2.16 12.81 -11.71
C THR A 139 2.42 14.27 -11.37
N LYS A 140 1.72 14.81 -10.36
CA LYS A 140 1.93 16.19 -9.88
C LYS A 140 3.37 16.41 -9.37
N ARG A 141 3.90 15.50 -8.54
CA ARG A 141 5.29 15.60 -8.05
C ARG A 141 6.33 15.54 -9.16
N TYR A 142 6.06 14.77 -10.21
CA TYR A 142 6.91 14.69 -11.38
C TYR A 142 6.91 16.02 -12.17
N GLU A 143 5.75 16.64 -12.39
CA GLU A 143 5.67 17.98 -12.99
C GLU A 143 6.44 19.03 -12.18
N ASP A 144 6.28 19.03 -10.86
CA ASP A 144 6.97 19.97 -9.97
C ASP A 144 8.49 19.78 -10.04
N SER A 145 8.96 18.54 -10.15
CA SER A 145 10.38 18.20 -10.33
C SER A 145 10.91 18.73 -11.67
N ILE A 146 10.14 18.60 -12.76
CA ILE A 146 10.51 19.18 -14.07
C ILE A 146 10.60 20.71 -14.00
N ARG A 147 9.62 21.36 -13.35
CA ARG A 147 9.63 22.83 -13.17
C ARG A 147 10.87 23.28 -12.41
N PHE A 148 11.22 22.57 -11.34
CA PHE A 148 12.41 22.87 -10.53
C PHE A 148 13.70 22.77 -11.35
N ILE A 149 13.88 21.68 -12.11
CA ILE A 149 15.07 21.47 -12.95
C ILE A 149 15.21 22.60 -13.97
N ARG A 150 14.12 22.99 -14.64
CA ARG A 150 14.13 24.09 -15.61
C ARG A 150 14.47 25.43 -14.97
N ALA A 151 13.91 25.73 -13.80
CA ALA A 151 14.22 26.97 -13.07
C ALA A 151 15.71 27.04 -12.68
N ALA A 152 16.30 25.92 -12.23
CA ALA A 152 17.71 25.83 -11.89
C ALA A 152 18.65 26.01 -13.10
N GLN A 153 18.19 25.66 -14.31
CA GLN A 153 18.94 25.88 -15.55
C GLN A 153 18.91 27.34 -16.02
N VAL A 154 17.81 28.07 -15.79
CA VAL A 154 17.66 29.49 -16.18
C VAL A 154 18.40 30.43 -15.22
N ALA A 155 18.65 30.00 -13.98
CA ALA A 155 19.39 30.77 -12.98
C ALA A 155 20.93 30.70 -13.12
N ARG A 156 21.44 30.07 -14.19
CA ARG A 156 22.86 30.03 -14.58
C ARG A 156 23.09 30.92 -15.80
#